data_AF-A0A848SC79-F1
#
_entry.id   AF-A0A848SC79-F1
#
_cell.length_a   1.000
_cell.length_b   1.000
_cell.length_c   1.000
_cell.angle_alpha   90.00
_cell.angle_beta   90.00
_cell.angle_gamma   90.00
#
_symmetry.space_group_name_H-M   'P 1'
#
loop_
_entity.id
_entity.type
_entity.pdbx_description
1 polymer ?
#
loop_
_entity_poly.entity_id
_entity_poly.type
_entity_poly.pdbx_seq_one_letter_code
_entity_poly.pdbx_strand_id
1 'polypeptide(L)' 'MKKSIHFQLSFMMFLEFFIWGGWFVTLGSFMGNNLSATGAETGMAYSTQSWGAIIAPFIIGLIADRFFNAEK' A
#
# COMPACT_ATOMS: atom_id res chain seq x y z
N MET A 1 -2.06 25.35 -6.54
CA MET A 1 -1.06 24.29 -6.81
C MET A 1 -0.66 24.36 -8.28
N LYS A 2 0.63 24.18 -8.65
CA LYS A 2 1.04 24.20 -10.07
C LYS A 2 0.40 23.02 -10.81
N LYS A 3 -0.12 23.23 -12.03
CA LYS A 3 -0.77 22.18 -12.84
C LYS A 3 0.13 20.95 -13.05
N SER A 4 1.45 21.17 -13.20
CA SER A 4 2.44 20.10 -13.30
C SER A 4 2.48 19.20 -12.06
N ILE A 5 2.51 19.78 -10.85
CA ILE A 5 2.51 19.02 -9.58
C ILE A 5 1.22 18.21 -9.43
N HIS A 6 0.08 18.79 -9.80
CA HIS A 6 -1.18 18.07 -9.77
C HIS A 6 -1.13 16.83 -10.67
N PHE A 7 -0.66 16.96 -11.91
CA PHE A 7 -0.54 15.84 -12.83
C PHE A 7 0.41 14.76 -12.31
N GLN A 8 1.58 15.15 -11.78
CA GLN A 8 2.55 14.22 -11.19
C GLN A 8 1.96 13.43 -10.02
N LEU A 9 1.27 14.10 -9.09
CA LEU A 9 0.64 13.43 -7.94
C LEU A 9 -0.53 12.54 -8.36
N SER A 10 -1.38 12.98 -9.29
CA SER A 10 -2.46 12.14 -9.82
C SER A 10 -1.92 10.89 -10.51
N PHE A 11 -0.85 11.02 -11.29
CA PHE A 11 -0.21 9.88 -11.96
C PHE A 11 0.47 8.94 -10.96
N MET A 12 1.12 9.48 -9.93
CA MET A 12 1.68 8.70 -8.82
C MET A 12 0.62 7.85 -8.14
N MET A 13 -0.52 8.45 -7.76
CA MET A 13 -1.62 7.72 -7.13
C MET A 13 -2.23 6.67 -8.08
N PHE A 14 -2.33 6.97 -9.38
CA PHE A 14 -2.78 6.00 -10.37
C PHE A 14 -1.86 4.77 -10.41
N LEU A 15 -0.55 4.98 -10.46
CA LEU A 15 0.42 3.87 -10.47
C LEU A 15 0.37 3.04 -9.19
N GLU A 16 0.20 3.67 -8.03
CA GLU A 16 0.03 2.98 -6.75
C GLU A 16 -1.15 1.99 -6.78
N PHE A 17 -2.34 2.47 -7.17
CA PHE A 17 -3.53 1.61 -7.26
C PHE A 17 -3.46 0.61 -8.42
N PHE A 18 -2.81 0.95 -9.53
CA PHE A 18 -2.61 0.04 -10.65
C PHE A 18 -1.77 -1.18 -10.24
N ILE A 19 -0.65 -0.95 -9.56
CA ILE A 19 0.21 -2.02 -9.06
C ILE A 19 -0.55 -2.86 -8.05
N TRP A 20 -1.22 -2.24 -7.07
CA TRP A 20 -2.08 -2.96 -6.12
C TRP A 20 -3.12 -3.83 -6.84
N GLY A 21 -3.82 -3.30 -7.85
CA GLY A 21 -4.77 -4.08 -8.65
C GLY A 21 -4.16 -5.30 -9.33
N GLY A 22 -2.89 -5.20 -9.76
CA GLY A 22 -2.20 -6.28 -10.46
C GLY A 22 -1.82 -7.47 -9.57
N TRP A 23 -1.38 -7.23 -8.34
CA TRP A 23 -0.88 -8.31 -7.46
C TRP A 23 -1.79 -8.59 -6.26
N PHE A 24 -2.43 -7.59 -5.65
CA PHE A 24 -3.20 -7.77 -4.42
C PHE A 24 -4.51 -8.52 -4.66
N VAL A 25 -5.17 -8.23 -5.78
CA VAL A 25 -6.42 -8.90 -6.20
C VAL A 25 -6.16 -10.36 -6.61
N THR A 26 -5.02 -10.62 -7.24
CA THR A 26 -4.63 -11.94 -7.73
C THR A 26 -3.93 -12.80 -6.68
N LEU A 27 -3.46 -12.21 -5.57
CA LEU A 27 -2.75 -12.91 -4.49
C LEU A 27 -3.57 -14.10 -3.95
N GLY A 28 -4.86 -13.91 -3.66
CA GLY A 28 -5.70 -14.97 -3.10
C GLY A 28 -5.86 -16.17 -4.04
N SER A 29 -6.08 -15.93 -5.33
CA SER A 29 -6.18 -17.01 -6.31
C SER A 29 -4.81 -17.66 -6.57
N PHE A 30 -3.72 -16.89 -6.53
CA PHE A 30 -2.37 -17.42 -6.63
C PHE A 30 -2.02 -18.33 -5.46
N MET A 31 -2.28 -17.89 -4.22
CA MET A 31 -2.05 -18.67 -3.01
C MET A 31 -2.90 -19.95 -2.96
N GLY A 32 -4.18 -19.86 -3.33
CA GLY A 32 -5.06 -21.04 -3.37
C GLY A 32 -4.67 -22.04 -4.47
N ASN A 33 -4.39 -21.58 -5.69
CA ASN A 33 -4.18 -22.46 -6.83
C ASN A 33 -2.74 -22.96 -6.98
N ASN A 34 -1.73 -22.16 -6.59
CA ASN A 34 -0.31 -22.51 -6.81
C ASN A 34 0.42 -22.95 -5.55
N LEU A 35 -0.01 -22.48 -4.38
CA LEU A 35 0.60 -22.85 -3.08
C LEU A 35 -0.28 -23.78 -2.25
N SER A 36 -1.48 -24.12 -2.73
CA SER A 36 -2.48 -24.90 -1.98
C SER A 36 -2.74 -24.35 -0.57
N ALA A 37 -2.62 -23.02 -0.41
CA ALA A 37 -2.79 -22.36 0.87
C ALA A 37 -4.25 -22.45 1.32
N THR A 38 -4.44 -22.68 2.61
CA THR A 38 -5.76 -22.67 3.23
C THR A 38 -6.35 -21.25 3.24
N GLY A 39 -7.68 -21.16 3.39
CA GLY A 39 -8.35 -19.86 3.55
C GLY A 39 -7.85 -19.08 4.76
N ALA A 40 -7.43 -19.77 5.83
CA ALA A 40 -6.84 -19.15 7.01
C ALA A 40 -5.47 -18.53 6.73
N GLU A 41 -4.59 -19.23 6.00
CA GLU A 41 -3.26 -18.70 5.61
C GLU A 41 -3.37 -17.52 4.65
N THR A 42 -4.31 -17.58 3.70
CA THR A 42 -4.63 -16.47 2.82
C THR A 42 -5.15 -15.27 3.60
N GLY A 43 -6.07 -15.50 4.56
CA GLY A 43 -6.56 -14.46 5.46
C GLY A 43 -5.46 -13.84 6.32
N MET A 44 -4.52 -14.65 6.84
CA MET A 44 -3.34 -14.15 7.55
C MET A 44 -2.47 -13.27 6.65
N ALA A 45 -2.20 -13.68 5.41
CA ALA A 45 -1.45 -12.87 4.45
C ALA A 45 -2.14 -11.53 4.13
N TYR A 46 -3.46 -11.51 3.99
CA TYR A 46 -4.20 -10.24 3.81
C TYR A 46 -4.19 -9.37 5.08
N SER A 47 -4.22 -10.00 6.26
CA SER A 47 -4.23 -9.27 7.54
C SER A 47 -2.94 -8.50 7.83
N THR A 48 -1.81 -8.89 7.22
CA THR A 48 -0.54 -8.15 7.39
C THR A 48 -0.67 -6.72 6.86
N GLN A 49 -1.55 -6.46 5.89
CA GLN A 49 -1.85 -5.11 5.43
C GLN A 49 -2.50 -4.28 6.55
N SER A 50 -3.50 -4.83 7.25
CA SER A 50 -4.18 -4.14 8.35
C SER A 50 -3.22 -3.81 9.49
N TRP A 51 -2.35 -4.74 9.85
CA TRP A 51 -1.27 -4.50 10.80
C TRP A 51 -0.32 -3.40 10.32
N GLY A 52 0.09 -3.46 9.05
CA GLY A 52 0.91 -2.44 8.41
C GLY A 52 0.25 -1.07 8.46
N ALA A 53 -1.05 -0.96 8.21
CA ALA A 53 -1.79 0.30 8.24
C ALA A 53 -1.88 0.92 9.63
N ILE A 54 -1.81 0.12 10.71
CA ILE A 54 -1.78 0.62 12.09
C ILE A 54 -0.37 1.07 12.47
N ILE A 55 0.65 0.31 12.09
CA ILE A 55 2.03 0.53 12.53
C ILE A 55 2.73 1.58 11.65
N ALA A 56 2.46 1.61 10.34
CA ALA A 56 3.14 2.48 9.39
C ALA A 56 2.97 3.98 9.70
N PRO A 57 1.77 4.51 10.06
CA PRO A 57 1.63 5.92 10.42
C PRO A 57 2.47 6.32 11.62
N PHE A 58 2.70 5.40 12.58
CA PHE A 58 3.56 5.66 13.72
C PHE A 58 5.02 5.86 13.28
N ILE A 59 5.55 4.96 12.45
CA ILE A 59 6.96 5.03 12.04
C ILE A 59 7.17 6.09 10.96
N ILE A 60 6.39 6.04 9.88
CA ILE A 60 6.52 6.94 8.73
C ILE A 60 6.07 8.35 9.08
N GLY A 61 5.06 8.53 9.94
CA GLY A 61 4.65 9.84 10.45
C GLY A 61 5.78 10.51 11.23
N LEU A 62 6.41 9.81 12.17
CA LEU A 62 7.56 10.34 12.93
C LEU A 62 8.75 10.70 12.03
N ILE A 63 9.01 9.90 11.00
CA ILE A 63 10.06 10.20 10.01
C ILE A 63 9.67 11.41 9.17
N ALA A 64 8.44 11.47 8.67
CA ALA A 64 7.93 12.57 7.87
C ALA A 64 8.03 13.89 8.64
N ASP A 65 7.58 13.92 9.90
CA ASP A 65 7.63 15.10 10.76
C ASP A 65 9.07 15.55 11.06
N ARG A 66 10.03 14.62 11.10
CA ARG A 66 11.45 14.95 11.34
C ARG A 66 12.15 15.53 10.12
N PHE A 67 11.84 15.05 8.92
CA PHE A 67 12.59 15.38 7.70
C PHE A 67 11.85 16.34 6.76
N PHE A 68 10.55 16.50 6.92
CA PHE A 68 9.72 17.39 6.12
C PHE A 68 9.02 18.39 7.03
N ASN A 69 9.52 19.63 7.04
CA ASN A 69 8.85 20.73 7.74
C ASN A 69 7.46 20.95 7.13
N ALA A 70 6.43 20.98 7.97
CA ALA A 70 5.05 21.28 7.57
C ALA A 70 4.83 22.77 7.23
N GLU A 71 5.76 23.65 7.62
CA GLU A 71 5.73 25.08 7.29
C GLU A 71 6.52 25.37 6.01
N LYS A 72 6.04 26.36 5.24
CA LYS A 72 6.76 26.92 4.09
C LYS A 72 7.87 27.85 4.52
#